data_AF-A0A1V5NG18-F1
#
_entry.id   AF-A0A1V5NG18-F1
#
_cell.length_a   1.000
_cell.length_b   1.000
_cell.length_c   1.000
_cell.angle_alpha   90.00
_cell.angle_beta   90.00
_cell.angle_gamma   90.00
#
_symmetry.space_group_name_H-M   'P 1'
#
loop_
_entity.id
_entity.type
_entity.pdbx_description
1 polymer ?
#
loop_
_entity_poly.entity_id
_entity_poly.type
_entity_poly.pdbx_seq_one_letter_code
_entity_poly.pdbx_strand_id
1 'polypeptide(L)'
;MGINPGPFSLRELWWMSEAIELKDRMAWNRVSALMALQCNINRDPKRTKTFNPSDFNPYLQKQAKQNVIEVKDSESKALFKEAFEGRR
;
A
#
# COMPACT_ATOMS: atom_id res chain seq x y z
N MET A 1 12.20 -16.82 20.65
CA MET A 1 11.75 -18.09 20.03
C MET A 1 12.88 -18.60 19.14
N GLY A 2 13.60 -19.66 19.55
CA GLY A 2 14.61 -20.29 18.71
C GLY A 2 13.92 -21.24 17.73
N ILE A 3 14.00 -20.96 16.44
CA ILE A 3 13.47 -21.83 15.39
C ILE A 3 14.53 -22.90 15.14
N ASN A 4 14.25 -24.16 15.43
CA ASN A 4 15.12 -25.27 15.06
C ASN A 4 14.95 -25.52 13.56
N PRO A 5 15.98 -25.27 12.71
CA PRO A 5 15.85 -25.37 11.26
C PRO A 5 15.89 -26.83 10.74
N GLY A 6 15.95 -27.83 11.64
CA GLY A 6 15.96 -29.24 11.26
C GLY A 6 17.19 -29.56 10.39
N PRO A 7 17.04 -30.23 9.24
CA PRO A 7 18.16 -30.58 8.37
C PRO A 7 18.70 -29.39 7.54
N PHE A 8 18.06 -28.22 7.57
CA PHE A 8 18.43 -27.07 6.75
C PHE A 8 19.39 -26.13 7.48
N SER A 9 20.35 -25.59 6.74
CA SER A 9 21.20 -24.50 7.22
C SER A 9 20.43 -23.16 7.25
N LEU A 10 20.87 -22.21 8.08
CA LEU A 10 20.29 -20.86 8.13
C LEU A 10 20.25 -20.17 6.77
N ARG A 11 21.26 -20.43 5.93
CA ARG A 11 21.35 -19.88 4.57
C ARG A 11 20.26 -20.44 3.66
N GLU A 12 20.01 -21.75 3.73
CA GLU A 12 18.94 -22.39 2.95
C GLU A 12 17.56 -21.92 3.41
N LEU A 13 17.36 -21.79 4.72
CA LEU A 13 16.10 -21.25 5.26
C LEU A 13 15.85 -19.82 4.77
N TRP A 14 16.90 -18.99 4.73
CA TRP A 14 16.81 -17.62 4.23
C TRP A 14 16.40 -17.58 2.75
N TRP A 15 17.05 -18.38 1.90
CA TRP A 15 16.68 -18.47 0.49
C TRP A 15 15.27 -19.01 0.27
N MET A 16 14.84 -20.01 1.04
CA MET A 16 13.48 -20.52 0.97
C MET A 16 12.47 -19.44 1.36
N SER A 17 12.75 -18.65 2.41
CA SER A 17 11.87 -17.56 2.82
C SER A 17 11.72 -16.49 1.74
N GLU A 18 12.84 -16.10 1.12
CA GLU A 18 12.84 -15.12 0.02
C GLU A 18 12.11 -15.66 -1.21
N ALA A 19 12.32 -16.93 -1.55
CA ALA A 19 11.63 -17.58 -2.66
C ALA A 19 10.12 -17.69 -2.44
N ILE A 20 9.68 -17.98 -1.21
CA ILE A 20 8.25 -18.04 -0.85
C ILE A 20 7.63 -16.64 -0.98
N GLU A 21 8.29 -15.62 -0.45
CA GLU A 21 7.81 -14.24 -0.52
C GLU A 21 7.69 -13.76 -1.97
N LEU A 22 8.69 -14.04 -2.81
CA LEU A 22 8.67 -13.69 -4.22
C LEU A 22 7.51 -14.36 -4.95
N LYS A 23 7.30 -15.67 -4.70
CA LYS A 23 6.19 -16.43 -5.29
C LYS A 23 4.84 -15.84 -4.91
N ASP A 24 4.65 -15.50 -3.64
CA ASP A 24 3.40 -14.92 -3.17
C ASP A 24 3.16 -13.54 -3.79
N ARG A 25 4.17 -12.67 -3.81
CA ARG A 25 4.10 -11.36 -4.48
C ARG A 25 3.72 -11.49 -5.97
N MET A 26 4.31 -12.46 -6.68
CA MET A 26 3.96 -12.73 -8.09
C MET A 26 2.53 -13.25 -8.26
N ALA A 27 2.06 -14.12 -7.36
CA ALA A 27 0.69 -14.62 -7.37
C ALA A 27 -0.30 -13.46 -7.15
N TRP A 28 -0.07 -12.63 -6.13
CA TRP A 28 -0.91 -11.47 -5.85
C TRP A 28 -0.92 -10.44 -6.97
N ASN A 29 0.19 -10.23 -7.68
CA ASN A 29 0.22 -9.36 -8.85
C ASN A 29 -0.72 -9.84 -9.97
N ARG A 30 -0.81 -11.15 -10.18
CA ARG A 30 -1.70 -11.72 -11.21
C ARG A 30 -3.16 -11.64 -10.78
N VAL A 31 -3.44 -12.06 -9.55
CA VAL A 31 -4.82 -12.10 -9.04
C VAL A 31 -5.39 -10.68 -8.91
N SER A 32 -4.60 -9.72 -8.46
CA SER A 32 -5.05 -8.32 -8.35
C SER A 32 -5.36 -7.68 -9.70
N ALA A 33 -4.61 -8.01 -10.76
CA ALA A 33 -4.91 -7.56 -12.11
C ALA A 33 -6.23 -8.15 -12.63
N LEU A 34 -6.49 -9.44 -12.38
CA LEU A 34 -7.75 -10.09 -12.75
C LEU A 34 -8.94 -9.51 -11.97
N MET A 35 -8.79 -9.29 -10.66
CA MET A 35 -9.82 -8.65 -9.84
C MET A 35 -10.15 -7.24 -10.34
N ALA A 36 -9.13 -6.41 -10.61
CA ALA A 36 -9.34 -5.07 -11.13
C ALA A 36 -10.04 -5.08 -12.50
N LEU A 37 -9.68 -6.01 -13.40
CA LEU A 37 -10.35 -6.18 -14.68
C LEU A 37 -11.83 -6.57 -14.49
N GLN A 38 -12.11 -7.58 -13.65
CA GLN A 38 -13.47 -8.05 -13.39
C GLN A 38 -14.34 -6.95 -12.77
N CYS A 39 -13.80 -6.20 -11.80
CA CYS A 39 -14.51 -5.09 -11.18
C CYS A 39 -14.77 -3.96 -12.18
N ASN A 40 -13.81 -3.63 -13.05
CA ASN A 40 -13.98 -2.58 -14.04
C ASN A 40 -14.96 -2.95 -15.16
N ILE A 41 -15.05 -4.23 -15.55
CA ILE A 41 -16.05 -4.71 -16.52
C ILE A 41 -17.46 -4.55 -15.97
N ASN A 42 -17.67 -4.89 -14.69
CA ASN A 42 -18.98 -4.84 -14.04
C ASN A 42 -19.32 -3.44 -13.47
N ARG A 43 -18.44 -2.45 -13.64
CA ARG A 43 -18.60 -1.10 -13.11
C ARG A 43 -19.50 -0.24 -13.99
N ASP A 44 -20.39 0.53 -13.39
CA ASP A 44 -21.00 1.69 -14.04
C ASP A 44 -20.00 2.87 -14.07
N PRO A 45 -19.52 3.29 -15.26
CA PRO A 45 -18.48 4.31 -15.38
C PRO A 45 -18.89 5.68 -14.85
N LYS A 46 -20.19 5.96 -14.66
CA LYS A 46 -20.68 7.25 -14.17
C LYS A 46 -20.77 7.32 -12.65
N ARG A 47 -20.88 6.17 -11.96
CA ARG A 47 -21.19 6.12 -10.52
C ARG A 47 -20.00 5.80 -9.64
N THR A 48 -19.02 5.07 -10.16
CA THR A 48 -17.91 4.57 -9.34
C THR A 48 -16.58 4.89 -10.02
N LYS A 49 -15.52 5.09 -9.24
CA LYS A 49 -14.16 5.31 -9.75
C LYS A 49 -13.59 4.03 -10.39
N THR A 50 -12.64 4.18 -11.30
CA THR A 50 -11.90 3.04 -11.89
C THR A 50 -11.06 2.36 -10.81
N PHE A 51 -11.16 1.03 -10.74
CA PHE A 51 -10.38 0.21 -9.82
C PHE A 51 -8.99 -0.06 -10.40
N ASN A 52 -7.94 0.05 -9.58
CA ASN A 52 -6.58 -0.28 -9.96
C ASN A 52 -6.15 -1.61 -9.32
N PRO A 53 -5.21 -2.36 -9.93
CA PRO A 53 -4.65 -3.58 -9.30
C PRO A 53 -4.02 -3.32 -7.93
N SER A 54 -3.53 -2.11 -7.67
CA SER A 54 -2.99 -1.69 -6.37
C SER A 54 -4.03 -1.68 -5.25
N ASP A 55 -5.31 -1.54 -5.57
CA ASP A 55 -6.38 -1.47 -4.57
C ASP A 55 -6.65 -2.86 -3.95
N PHE A 56 -6.30 -3.93 -4.66
CA PHE A 56 -6.51 -5.32 -4.22
C PHE A 56 -5.23 -6.03 -3.75
N ASN A 57 -4.04 -5.55 -4.14
CA ASN A 57 -2.78 -6.20 -3.78
C ASN A 57 -2.26 -5.72 -2.41
N PRO A 58 -2.14 -6.60 -1.40
CA PRO A 58 -1.63 -6.24 -0.06
C PRO A 58 -0.23 -5.62 -0.09
N TYR A 59 0.62 -6.07 -1.01
CA TYR A 59 2.00 -5.60 -1.14
C TYR A 59 2.12 -4.22 -1.82
N LEU A 60 1.05 -3.75 -2.46
CA LEU A 60 1.00 -2.47 -3.16
C LEU A 60 0.03 -1.48 -2.52
N GLN A 61 -0.59 -1.83 -1.39
CA GLN A 61 -1.41 -0.90 -0.63
C GLN A 61 -0.56 0.31 -0.31
N LYS A 62 -0.83 1.42 -1.01
CA LYS A 62 -0.27 2.71 -0.66
C LYS A 62 -0.67 2.94 0.78
N GLN A 63 0.31 2.99 1.68
CA GLN A 63 0.09 3.48 3.03
C GLN A 63 -0.69 4.78 2.85
N ALA A 64 -1.97 4.77 3.24
CA ALA A 64 -2.78 5.99 3.26
C ALA A 64 -1.90 7.01 3.96
N LYS A 65 -1.70 8.18 3.35
CA LYS A 65 -0.77 9.18 3.86
C LYS A 65 -1.17 9.53 5.30
N GLN A 66 -0.60 8.81 6.27
CA GLN A 66 -0.92 8.92 7.69
C GLN A 66 -0.48 10.27 8.24
N ASN A 67 0.28 11.03 7.44
CA ASN A 67 0.79 12.35 7.76
C ASN A 67 0.01 13.50 7.08
N VAL A 68 -1.25 13.30 6.69
CA VAL A 68 -2.10 14.41 6.25
C VAL A 68 -2.88 14.92 7.46
N ILE A 69 -2.37 15.99 8.07
CA ILE A 69 -3.13 16.78 9.05
C ILE A 69 -4.09 17.65 8.24
N GLU A 70 -5.37 17.29 8.21
CA GLU A 70 -6.41 18.11 7.58
C GLU A 70 -6.68 19.35 8.46
N VAL A 71 -6.09 20.49 8.12
CA VAL A 71 -6.33 21.76 8.80
C VAL A 71 -7.66 22.36 8.30
N LYS A 72 -8.76 22.07 9.00
CA LYS A 72 -10.09 22.59 8.68
C LYS A 72 -10.36 23.98 9.28
N ASP A 73 -9.63 24.36 10.32
CA ASP A 73 -9.88 25.60 11.04
C ASP A 73 -9.29 26.84 10.33
N SER A 74 -10.10 27.89 10.22
CA SER A 74 -9.71 29.18 9.64
C SER A 74 -8.57 29.85 10.41
N GLU A 75 -8.56 29.67 11.72
CA GLU A 75 -7.53 30.22 12.62
C GLU A 75 -6.17 29.55 12.39
N SER A 76 -6.15 28.23 12.24
CA SER A 76 -4.91 27.50 11.95
C SER A 76 -4.34 27.87 10.58
N LYS A 77 -5.18 28.12 9.57
CA LYS A 77 -4.72 28.61 8.25
C LYS A 77 -4.08 30.00 8.34
N ALA A 78 -4.62 30.89 9.17
CA ALA A 78 -4.05 32.21 9.40
C ALA A 78 -2.69 32.11 10.12
N LEU A 79 -2.60 31.27 11.15
CA LEU A 79 -1.37 31.01 11.90
C LEU A 79 -0.24 30.44 11.00
N PHE A 80 -0.58 29.48 10.14
CA PHE A 80 0.39 28.92 9.18
C PHE A 80 0.82 29.95 8.13
N LYS A 81 -0.08 30.82 7.68
CA LYS A 81 0.24 31.88 6.71
C LYS A 81 1.17 32.93 7.33
N GLU A 82 0.92 33.32 8.58
CA GLU A 82 1.77 34.24 9.34
C GLU A 82 3.16 33.65 9.61
N ALA A 83 3.23 32.37 10.00
CA ALA A 83 4.50 31.67 10.23
C ALA A 83 5.34 31.51 8.95
N PHE A 84 4.71 31.36 7.78
CA PHE A 84 5.41 31.24 6.49
C PHE A 84 5.75 32.58 5.84
N GLU A 85 4.98 33.65 6.08
CA GLU A 85 5.25 34.99 5.52
C GLU A 85 6.36 35.75 6.27
N GLY A 86 6.93 35.17 7.33
CA GLY A 86 8.20 35.62 7.89
C GLY A 86 8.24 37.09 8.30
N ARG A 87 7.14 37.63 8.81
CA ARG A 87 7.14 38.96 9.43
C ARG A 87 7.45 38.82 10.92
N ARG A 88 8.74 38.95 11.23
CA ARG A 88 9.21 39.50 12.51
C ARG A 88 9.19 41.01 12.45
#